data_AF-A0A257UPJ6-F1
#
_entry.id   AF-A0A257UPJ6-F1
#
_cell.length_a   1.000
_cell.length_b   1.000
_cell.length_c   1.000
_cell.angle_alpha   90.00
_cell.angle_beta   90.00
_cell.angle_gamma   90.00
#
_symmetry.space_group_name_H-M   'P 1'
#
loop_
_entity.id
_entity.type
_entity.pdbx_description
1 polymer ?
#
loop_
_entity_poly.entity_id
_entity_poly.type
_entity_poly.pdbx_seq_one_letter_code
_entity_poly.pdbx_strand_id
1 'polypeptide(L)'
;LAAPGGEIAVEDLRAGDEVLTLSGVRPVRWDACWGAHLGVPRSWQLEQPFDATFPFPSLEDTEWGFRLTRQGRPVRYEPEALCFHDHRYDGPADYRHRARTSGAATRYTARRHPRMLWPLILRPAAAAAASSLLALWPGQWRRDTLWDLDFRWNYLWGIVTRQRHARLHPGEGDK
;
A
#
# COMPACT_ATOMS: atom_id res chain seq x y z
N LEU A 1 -20.77 16.39 -8.83
CA LEU A 1 -20.26 17.05 -7.61
C LEU A 1 -18.92 16.41 -7.29
N ALA A 2 -17.84 17.05 -7.74
CA ALA A 2 -16.47 16.57 -7.56
C ALA A 2 -16.05 16.73 -6.09
N ALA A 3 -15.45 15.69 -5.51
CA ALA A 3 -14.89 15.75 -4.16
C ALA A 3 -13.66 16.67 -4.15
N PRO A 4 -13.44 17.46 -3.08
CA PRO A 4 -12.30 18.36 -3.00
C PRO A 4 -11.02 17.54 -2.81
N GLY A 5 -10.07 17.75 -3.72
CA GLY A 5 -8.74 17.14 -3.67
C GLY A 5 -8.01 17.55 -2.41
N GLY A 6 -7.71 16.58 -1.54
CA GLY A 6 -6.84 16.77 -0.40
C GLY A 6 -5.42 17.06 -0.89
N GLU A 7 -4.94 18.28 -0.64
CA GLU A 7 -3.54 18.65 -0.79
C GLU A 7 -2.66 17.68 0.00
N ILE A 8 -1.80 16.98 -0.74
CA ILE A 8 -0.75 16.15 -0.18
C ILE A 8 0.38 17.10 0.24
N ALA A 9 0.69 17.13 1.53
CA ALA A 9 1.78 17.94 2.08
C ALA A 9 3.10 17.75 1.29
N VAL A 10 3.61 18.87 0.78
CA VAL A 10 4.65 19.01 -0.27
C VAL A 10 6.08 18.94 0.31
N GLU A 11 6.27 18.43 1.52
CA GLU A 11 7.50 18.74 2.28
C GLU A 11 8.70 17.80 2.10
N ASP A 12 8.63 16.75 1.28
CA ASP A 12 9.80 15.85 1.03
C ASP A 12 10.20 15.77 -0.46
N LEU A 13 9.75 16.72 -1.29
CA LEU A 13 9.84 16.68 -2.75
C LEU A 13 10.71 17.80 -3.33
N ARG A 14 12.05 17.62 -3.41
CA ARG A 14 12.92 18.60 -4.09
C ARG A 14 14.06 17.95 -4.86
N ALA A 15 13.87 17.84 -6.18
CA ALA A 15 14.86 17.93 -7.27
C ALA A 15 14.28 17.32 -8.58
N GLY A 16 13.56 16.19 -8.48
CA GLY A 16 12.99 15.49 -9.65
C GLY A 16 11.67 16.07 -10.18
N ASP A 17 10.98 16.88 -9.37
CA ASP A 17 9.64 17.38 -9.68
C ASP A 17 9.63 18.52 -10.71
N GLU A 18 10.70 19.31 -10.80
CA GLU A 18 10.78 20.40 -11.79
C GLU A 18 10.74 19.85 -13.22
N VAL A 19 11.50 18.79 -13.49
CA VAL A 19 11.58 18.17 -14.83
C VAL A 19 10.26 17.51 -15.23
N LEU A 20 9.58 16.82 -14.31
CA LEU A 20 8.30 16.18 -14.61
C LEU A 20 7.14 17.18 -14.72
N THR A 21 7.11 18.21 -13.88
CA THR A 21 6.07 19.24 -13.92
C THR A 21 6.13 20.03 -15.24
N LEU A 22 7.34 20.27 -15.78
CA LEU A 22 7.54 20.90 -17.10
C LEU A 22 7.00 20.07 -18.28
N SER A 23 6.85 18.75 -18.11
CA SER A 23 6.25 17.85 -19.12
C SER A 23 4.72 17.72 -19.00
N GLY A 24 4.09 18.41 -18.03
CA GLY A 24 2.65 18.29 -17.76
C GLY A 24 2.25 17.00 -17.02
N VAL A 25 3.21 16.11 -16.72
CA VAL A 25 2.96 14.83 -16.06
C VAL A 25 3.28 14.95 -14.58
N ARG A 26 2.27 14.78 -13.73
CA ARG A 26 2.46 14.79 -12.26
C ARG A 26 3.00 13.44 -11.79
N PRO A 27 4.07 13.41 -11.00
CA PRO A 27 4.52 12.19 -10.36
C PRO A 27 3.43 11.65 -9.41
N VAL A 28 3.30 10.33 -9.35
CA VAL A 28 2.47 9.71 -8.33
C VAL A 28 3.25 9.63 -7.02
N ARG A 29 2.53 9.65 -5.90
CA ARG A 29 3.15 9.36 -4.61
C ARG A 29 3.71 7.93 -4.61
N TRP A 30 4.77 7.72 -3.82
CA TRP A 30 5.39 6.40 -3.68
C TRP A 30 4.43 5.31 -3.17
N ASP A 31 3.36 5.67 -2.47
CA ASP A 31 2.32 4.73 -2.00
C ASP A 31 1.33 4.28 -3.10
N ALA A 32 1.50 4.79 -4.32
CA ALA A 32 0.82 4.33 -5.53
C ALA A 32 1.74 3.53 -6.47
N CYS A 33 2.95 3.14 -6.02
CA CYS A 33 3.83 2.27 -6.77
C CYS A 33 3.39 0.81 -6.59
N TRP A 34 2.45 0.36 -7.42
CA TRP A 34 1.90 -1.00 -7.35
C TRP A 34 2.62 -1.94 -8.31
N GLY A 35 3.37 -2.90 -7.76
CA GLY A 35 4.25 -3.79 -8.53
C GLY A 35 3.51 -4.73 -9.48
N ALA A 36 2.21 -4.93 -9.27
CA ALA A 36 1.35 -5.74 -10.14
C ALA A 36 1.20 -5.13 -11.55
N HIS A 37 1.42 -3.82 -11.72
CA HIS A 37 1.36 -3.16 -13.01
C HIS A 37 2.28 -1.95 -13.08
N LEU A 38 3.55 -2.20 -13.41
CA LEU A 38 4.61 -1.21 -13.36
C LEU A 38 5.60 -1.39 -14.52
N GLY A 39 5.85 -0.33 -15.27
CA GLY A 39 6.89 -0.27 -16.30
C GLY A 39 8.05 0.61 -15.84
N VAL A 40 9.25 0.03 -15.71
CA VAL A 40 10.44 0.72 -15.19
C VAL A 40 11.70 0.36 -16.00
N PRO A 41 12.70 1.25 -16.10
CA PRO A 41 13.97 0.92 -16.71
C PRO A 41 14.63 -0.27 -16.00
N ARG A 42 15.14 -1.24 -16.77
CA ARG A 42 15.84 -2.41 -16.21
C ARG A 42 16.97 -1.99 -15.27
N SER A 43 17.70 -0.93 -15.59
CA SER A 43 18.79 -0.41 -14.76
C SER A 43 18.33 -0.04 -13.35
N TRP A 44 17.14 0.55 -13.20
CA TRP A 44 16.61 0.90 -11.88
C TRP A 44 16.39 -0.33 -11.02
N GLN A 45 15.84 -1.41 -11.60
CA GLN A 45 15.63 -2.65 -10.87
C GLN A 45 16.95 -3.38 -10.53
N LEU A 46 17.96 -3.28 -11.39
CA LEU A 46 19.28 -3.87 -11.12
C LEU A 46 20.03 -3.11 -10.02
N GLU A 47 19.92 -1.78 -10.00
CA GLU A 47 20.54 -0.93 -8.98
C GLU A 47 19.80 -0.97 -7.63
N GLN A 48 18.48 -1.09 -7.68
CA GLN A 48 17.59 -1.12 -6.53
C GLN A 48 16.63 -2.30 -6.70
N PRO A 49 17.01 -3.53 -6.37
CA PRO A 49 16.06 -4.65 -6.43
C PRO A 49 14.97 -4.51 -5.37
N PHE A 50 13.86 -5.23 -5.57
CA PHE A 50 12.92 -5.49 -4.48
C PHE A 50 13.61 -6.24 -3.34
N ASP A 51 13.20 -5.97 -2.11
CA ASP A 51 13.70 -6.72 -0.95
C ASP A 51 13.03 -8.09 -0.90
N ALA A 52 13.77 -9.12 -1.31
CA ALA A 52 13.29 -10.51 -1.32
C ALA A 52 13.03 -11.09 0.09
N THR A 53 13.38 -10.36 1.15
CA THR A 53 13.13 -10.79 2.54
C THR A 53 11.79 -10.32 3.10
N PHE A 54 10.97 -9.61 2.29
CA PHE A 54 9.61 -9.26 2.69
C PHE A 54 8.83 -10.52 3.11
N PRO A 55 8.26 -10.54 4.32
CA PRO A 55 7.68 -11.76 4.86
C PRO A 55 6.37 -12.18 4.19
N PHE A 56 5.75 -11.26 3.46
CA PHE A 56 4.44 -11.42 2.87
C PHE A 56 4.39 -10.75 1.49
N PRO A 57 3.50 -11.18 0.58
CA PRO A 57 3.30 -10.55 -0.72
C PRO A 57 2.52 -9.23 -0.56
N SER A 58 3.12 -8.26 0.10
CA SER A 58 2.56 -6.93 0.32
C SER A 58 3.64 -5.92 0.72
N LEU A 59 3.52 -4.70 0.21
CA LEU A 59 4.33 -3.52 0.51
C LEU A 59 5.79 -3.54 0.02
N GLU A 60 6.26 -4.58 -0.66
CA GLU A 60 7.62 -4.57 -1.23
C GLU A 60 7.72 -3.51 -2.35
N ASP A 61 6.67 -3.39 -3.15
CA ASP A 61 6.51 -2.41 -4.22
C ASP A 61 6.44 -0.97 -3.69
N THR A 62 5.68 -0.78 -2.61
CA THR A 62 5.49 0.48 -1.92
C THR A 62 6.78 0.95 -1.25
N GLU A 63 7.52 0.04 -0.63
CA GLU A 63 8.86 0.31 -0.06
C GLU A 63 9.86 0.68 -1.15
N TRP A 64 9.81 -0.04 -2.27
CA TRP A 64 10.66 0.23 -3.42
C TRP A 64 10.38 1.60 -4.04
N GLY A 65 9.10 1.94 -4.24
CA GLY A 65 8.67 3.27 -4.64
C GLY A 65 9.18 4.35 -3.69
N PHE A 66 9.12 4.11 -2.37
CA PHE A 66 9.64 5.05 -1.37
C PHE A 66 11.16 5.27 -1.53
N ARG A 67 11.94 4.21 -1.76
CA ARG A 67 13.39 4.34 -2.03
C ARG A 67 13.66 5.11 -3.32
N LEU A 68 12.93 4.81 -4.39
CA LEU A 68 13.11 5.49 -5.68
C LEU A 68 12.79 6.98 -5.62
N THR A 69 11.66 7.37 -5.02
CA THR A 69 11.30 8.79 -4.87
C THR A 69 12.40 9.55 -4.14
N ARG A 70 13.02 8.95 -3.10
CA ARG A 70 14.14 9.56 -2.38
C ARG A 70 15.45 9.66 -3.17
N GLN A 71 15.57 8.90 -4.25
CA GLN A 71 16.68 8.99 -5.21
C GLN A 71 16.39 9.95 -6.36
N GLY A 72 15.30 10.72 -6.29
CA GLY A 72 14.89 11.60 -7.38
C GLY A 72 14.41 10.81 -8.61
N ARG A 73 13.92 9.59 -8.41
CA ARG A 73 13.35 8.71 -9.45
C ARG A 73 11.84 8.54 -9.25
N PRO A 74 11.05 9.61 -9.44
CA PRO A 74 9.59 9.52 -9.31
C PRO A 74 8.97 8.61 -10.38
N VAL A 75 7.91 7.91 -10.00
CA VAL A 75 7.06 7.14 -10.92
C VAL A 75 5.91 8.02 -11.42
N ARG A 76 5.45 7.79 -12.64
CA ARG A 76 4.32 8.51 -13.25
C ARG A 76 3.14 7.58 -13.49
N TYR A 77 1.94 8.13 -13.48
CA TYR A 77 0.74 7.43 -13.96
C TYR A 77 0.68 7.51 -15.49
N GLU A 78 0.28 6.41 -16.13
CA GLU A 78 0.04 6.32 -17.58
C GLU A 78 -1.38 5.78 -17.79
N PRO A 79 -2.37 6.62 -18.14
CA PRO A 79 -3.75 6.17 -18.30
C PRO A 79 -3.93 5.11 -19.40
N GLU A 80 -3.06 5.09 -20.41
CA GLU A 80 -3.11 4.11 -21.51
C GLU A 80 -2.50 2.76 -21.13
N ALA A 81 -1.69 2.70 -20.07
CA ALA A 81 -1.20 1.46 -19.50
C ALA A 81 -2.34 0.85 -18.65
N LEU A 82 -3.26 0.16 -19.33
CA LEU A 82 -4.40 -0.52 -18.71
C LEU A 82 -4.10 -2.01 -18.48
N CYS A 83 -4.39 -2.50 -17.27
CA CYS A 83 -4.32 -3.92 -16.93
C CYS A 83 -5.55 -4.31 -16.10
N PHE A 84 -6.03 -5.53 -16.31
CA PHE A 84 -7.11 -6.12 -15.52
C PHE A 84 -6.53 -7.14 -14.55
N HIS A 85 -6.76 -6.93 -13.26
CA HIS A 85 -6.39 -7.88 -12.21
C HIS A 85 -7.61 -8.68 -11.78
N ASP A 86 -7.54 -10.00 -11.92
CA ASP A 86 -8.51 -10.86 -11.25
C ASP A 86 -8.06 -11.08 -9.79
N HIS A 87 -8.99 -10.84 -8.87
CA HIS A 87 -8.80 -11.13 -7.46
C HIS A 87 -9.84 -12.15 -7.06
N ARG A 88 -9.44 -13.41 -7.10
CA ARG A 88 -10.25 -14.50 -6.60
C ARG A 88 -10.45 -14.34 -5.09
N TYR A 89 -11.71 -14.22 -4.69
CA TYR A 89 -12.17 -14.26 -3.32
C TYR A 89 -13.24 -15.34 -3.23
N ASP A 90 -12.98 -16.39 -2.47
CA ASP A 90 -13.95 -17.44 -2.18
C ASP A 90 -14.87 -17.00 -1.01
N GLY A 91 -14.47 -15.98 -0.24
CA GLY A 91 -15.34 -15.32 0.73
C GLY A 91 -14.68 -14.16 1.50
N PRO A 92 -15.38 -13.58 2.51
CA PRO A 92 -14.86 -12.47 3.30
C PRO A 92 -13.56 -12.79 4.07
N ALA A 93 -13.30 -14.07 4.35
CA ALA A 93 -12.08 -14.51 5.03
C ALA A 93 -10.81 -14.17 4.24
N ASP A 94 -10.86 -14.29 2.92
CA ASP A 94 -9.72 -14.05 2.02
C ASP A 94 -9.35 -12.56 2.00
N TYR A 95 -10.37 -11.70 1.93
CA TYR A 95 -10.22 -10.26 2.02
C TYR A 95 -9.56 -9.84 3.35
N ARG A 96 -10.08 -10.37 4.47
CA ARG A 96 -9.53 -10.13 5.81
C ARG A 96 -8.11 -10.66 5.95
N HIS A 97 -7.81 -11.81 5.35
CA HIS A 97 -6.47 -12.38 5.33
C HIS A 97 -5.49 -11.46 4.62
N ARG A 98 -5.85 -10.92 3.44
CA ARG A 98 -5.03 -9.92 2.73
C ARG A 98 -4.82 -8.67 3.58
N ALA A 99 -5.86 -8.14 4.21
CA ALA A 99 -5.75 -6.98 5.09
C ALA A 99 -4.75 -7.21 6.24
N ARG A 100 -4.84 -8.34 6.94
CA ARG A 100 -3.91 -8.72 8.02
C ARG A 100 -2.49 -8.91 7.50
N THR A 101 -2.35 -9.50 6.32
CA THR A 101 -1.06 -9.73 5.66
C THR A 101 -0.37 -8.41 5.34
N SER A 102 -1.09 -7.44 4.78
CA SER A 102 -0.60 -6.08 4.59
C SER A 102 -0.24 -5.39 5.90
N GLY A 103 -1.09 -5.50 6.93
CA GLY A 103 -0.80 -4.98 8.26
C GLY A 103 0.46 -5.60 8.88
N ALA A 104 0.71 -6.89 8.67
CA ALA A 104 1.91 -7.54 9.16
C ALA A 104 3.17 -7.07 8.40
N ALA A 105 3.06 -6.89 7.07
CA ALA A 105 4.13 -6.35 6.24
C ALA A 105 4.52 -4.92 6.66
N THR A 106 3.58 -4.08 7.09
CA THR A 106 3.91 -2.70 7.49
C THR A 106 4.82 -2.63 8.71
N ARG A 107 4.74 -3.61 9.62
CA ARG A 107 5.67 -3.71 10.74
C ARG A 107 7.10 -3.96 10.27
N TYR A 108 7.26 -4.80 9.24
CA TYR A 108 8.56 -5.05 8.62
C TYR A 108 9.07 -3.75 7.95
N THR A 109 8.24 -3.13 7.12
CA THR A 109 8.58 -1.88 6.40
C THR A 109 8.93 -0.73 7.35
N ALA A 110 8.11 -0.47 8.38
CA ALA A 110 8.29 0.64 9.31
C ALA A 110 9.52 0.48 10.22
N ARG A 111 9.94 -0.76 10.52
CA ARG A 111 11.20 -1.02 11.23
C ARG A 111 12.42 -0.65 10.39
N ARG A 112 12.35 -0.90 9.08
CA ARG A 112 13.43 -0.58 8.14
C ARG A 112 13.45 0.90 7.76
N HIS A 113 12.27 1.50 7.65
CA HIS A 113 12.06 2.90 7.30
C HIS A 113 11.15 3.59 8.32
N PRO A 114 11.69 4.10 9.44
CA PRO A 114 10.88 4.74 10.49
C PRO A 114 10.00 5.90 10.00
N ARG A 115 10.39 6.59 8.92
CA ARG A 115 9.58 7.63 8.27
C ARG A 115 8.24 7.13 7.73
N MET A 116 8.14 5.83 7.42
CA MET A 116 6.91 5.22 6.93
C MET A 116 5.95 4.82 8.07
N LEU A 117 6.36 4.95 9.33
CA LEU A 117 5.51 4.66 10.50
C LEU A 117 4.23 5.48 10.49
N TRP A 118 4.32 6.79 10.21
CA TRP A 118 3.15 7.65 10.14
C TRP A 118 2.17 7.21 9.04
N PRO A 119 2.57 7.16 7.75
CA PRO A 119 1.64 6.85 6.66
C PRO A 119 1.12 5.41 6.67
N LEU A 120 1.89 4.43 7.19
CA LEU A 120 1.52 3.01 7.15
C LEU A 120 0.92 2.46 8.45
N ILE A 121 1.10 3.12 9.60
CA ILE A 121 0.59 2.62 10.89
C ILE A 121 -0.30 3.66 11.54
N LEU A 122 0.23 4.84 11.85
CA LEU A 122 -0.50 5.83 12.65
C LEU A 122 -1.70 6.42 11.90
N ARG A 123 -1.54 6.78 10.63
CA ARG A 123 -2.64 7.32 9.80
C ARG A 123 -3.76 6.28 9.59
N PRO A 124 -3.48 5.02 9.20
CA PRO A 124 -4.51 3.98 9.16
C PRO A 124 -5.19 3.73 10.50
N ALA A 125 -4.46 3.75 11.62
CA ALA A 125 -5.01 3.58 12.96
C ALA A 125 -5.97 4.73 13.35
N ALA A 126 -5.56 5.98 13.12
CA ALA A 126 -6.41 7.14 13.35
C ALA A 126 -7.69 7.08 12.50
N ALA A 127 -7.56 6.68 11.24
CA ALA A 127 -8.71 6.56 10.36
C ALA A 127 -9.62 5.37 10.74
N ALA A 128 -9.09 4.29 11.30
CA ALA A 128 -9.90 3.21 11.87
C ALA A 128 -10.70 3.66 13.10
N ALA A 129 -10.08 4.46 13.98
CA ALA A 129 -10.76 5.06 15.11
C ALA A 129 -11.88 6.01 14.65
N ALA A 130 -11.61 6.86 13.65
CA ALA A 130 -12.62 7.74 13.06
C ALA A 130 -13.79 6.96 12.44
N SER A 131 -13.51 5.92 11.62
CA SER A 131 -14.55 5.06 11.05
C SER A 131 -15.36 4.35 12.15
N SER A 132 -14.73 3.94 13.26
CA SER A 132 -15.42 3.33 14.41
C SER A 132 -16.39 4.31 15.06
N LEU A 133 -15.98 5.56 15.27
CA LEU A 133 -16.85 6.60 15.82
C LEU A 133 -18.03 6.91 14.89
N LEU A 134 -17.79 7.00 13.59
CA LEU A 134 -18.86 7.20 12.59
C LEU A 134 -19.85 6.03 12.58
N ALA A 135 -19.38 4.81 12.77
CA ALA A 135 -20.24 3.63 12.85
C ALA A 135 -21.12 3.61 14.11
N LEU A 136 -20.83 4.41 15.15
CA LEU A 136 -21.72 4.55 16.31
C LEU A 136 -22.92 5.47 16.03
N TRP A 137 -22.89 6.28 14.95
CA TRP A 137 -23.96 7.21 14.63
C TRP A 137 -25.08 6.55 13.80
N PRO A 138 -26.33 6.51 14.29
CA PRO A 138 -27.46 5.94 13.55
C PRO A 138 -27.66 6.63 12.20
N GLY A 139 -27.80 5.86 11.12
CA GLY A 139 -28.00 6.37 9.75
C GLY A 139 -26.73 6.47 8.90
N GLN A 140 -25.55 6.20 9.46
CA GLN A 140 -24.28 6.10 8.70
C GLN A 140 -23.87 4.65 8.38
N TRP A 141 -24.73 3.68 8.71
CA TRP A 141 -24.51 2.25 8.50
C TRP A 141 -24.74 1.88 7.04
N ARG A 142 -23.84 2.35 6.19
CA ARG A 142 -23.75 1.89 4.81
C ARG A 142 -22.91 0.62 4.78
N ARG A 143 -23.25 -0.28 3.86
CA ARG A 143 -22.46 -1.49 3.59
C ARG A 143 -20.98 -1.13 3.46
N ASP A 144 -20.66 -0.10 2.68
CA ASP A 144 -19.29 0.36 2.45
C ASP A 144 -18.58 0.80 3.75
N THR A 145 -19.27 1.49 4.66
CA THR A 145 -18.73 1.87 5.98
C THR A 145 -18.34 0.63 6.79
N LEU A 146 -19.17 -0.42 6.78
CA LEU A 146 -18.91 -1.66 7.52
C LEU A 146 -17.76 -2.46 6.89
N TRP A 147 -17.64 -2.48 5.55
CA TRP A 147 -16.53 -3.12 4.85
C TRP A 147 -15.20 -2.38 5.08
N ASP A 148 -15.20 -1.05 5.00
CA ASP A 148 -14.03 -0.22 5.32
C ASP A 148 -13.58 -0.43 6.77
N LEU A 149 -14.53 -0.46 7.71
CA LEU A 149 -14.22 -0.74 9.11
C LEU A 149 -13.65 -2.15 9.31
N ASP A 150 -14.25 -3.18 8.72
CA ASP A 150 -13.77 -4.57 8.78
C ASP A 150 -12.34 -4.67 8.23
N PHE A 151 -12.05 -4.02 7.10
CA PHE A 151 -10.71 -3.99 6.53
C PHE A 151 -9.70 -3.34 7.45
N ARG A 152 -9.99 -2.12 7.93
CA ARG A 152 -9.08 -1.36 8.80
C ARG A 152 -8.77 -2.13 10.07
N TRP A 153 -9.76 -2.75 10.69
CA TRP A 153 -9.55 -3.51 11.91
C TRP A 153 -8.72 -4.77 11.65
N ASN A 154 -8.95 -5.47 10.53
CA ASN A 154 -8.11 -6.61 10.15
C ASN A 154 -6.68 -6.19 9.77
N TYR A 155 -6.50 -5.02 9.16
CA TYR A 155 -5.19 -4.43 8.91
C TYR A 155 -4.44 -4.15 10.21
N LEU A 156 -5.06 -3.42 11.16
CA LEU A 156 -4.45 -3.17 12.48
C LEU A 156 -4.19 -4.45 13.27
N TRP A 157 -5.10 -5.42 13.16
CA TRP A 157 -4.90 -6.75 13.75
C TRP A 157 -3.63 -7.42 13.21
N GLY A 158 -3.37 -7.31 11.91
CA GLY A 158 -2.11 -7.75 11.28
C GLY A 158 -0.86 -7.06 11.83
N ILE A 159 -0.96 -5.76 12.16
CA ILE A 159 0.14 -4.98 12.75
C ILE A 159 0.52 -5.47 14.14
N VAL A 160 -0.42 -6.00 14.93
CA VAL A 160 -0.13 -6.43 16.31
C VAL A 160 0.12 -7.94 16.41
N THR A 161 -0.59 -8.75 15.63
CA THR A 161 -0.49 -10.21 15.68
C THR A 161 0.63 -10.78 14.82
N ARG A 162 1.21 -11.91 15.25
CA ARG A 162 2.17 -12.65 14.42
C ARG A 162 1.40 -13.44 13.36
N GLN A 163 1.44 -12.99 12.12
CA GLN A 163 0.87 -13.75 11.01
C GLN A 163 1.76 -14.98 10.72
N ARG A 164 1.14 -16.13 10.51
CA ARG A 164 1.85 -17.32 10.02
C ARG A 164 2.15 -17.08 8.54
N HIS A 165 3.37 -17.38 8.09
CA HIS A 165 3.64 -17.47 6.67
C HIS A 165 2.73 -18.57 6.12
N ALA A 166 1.74 -18.20 5.30
CA ALA A 166 1.12 -19.18 4.43
C ALA A 166 2.23 -19.67 3.51
N ARG A 167 2.51 -20.98 3.52
CA ARG A 167 3.38 -21.58 2.52
C ARG A 167 2.76 -21.26 1.17
N LEU A 168 3.47 -20.51 0.33
CA LEU A 168 3.03 -20.19 -1.03
C LEU A 168 2.90 -21.45 -1.90
N HIS A 169 3.38 -22.60 -1.41
CA HIS A 169 3.23 -23.92 -2.02
C HIS A 169 2.61 -24.91 -1.01
N PRO A 170 1.32 -25.26 -1.17
CA PRO A 170 0.68 -26.31 -0.36
C PRO A 170 1.16 -27.75 -0.64
N GLY A 171 2.21 -27.98 -1.43
CA GLY A 171 2.48 -29.32 -2.02
C GLY A 171 3.91 -29.86 -1.99
N GLU A 172 4.90 -29.15 -1.44
CA GLU A 172 6.29 -29.66 -1.36
C GLU A 172 6.68 -29.93 0.09
N GLY A 173 6.23 -31.06 0.62
CA GLY A 173 6.61 -31.47 1.98
C GLY A 173 6.01 -32.77 2.48
N ASP A 174 5.52 -33.64 1.60
CA ASP A 174 5.10 -35.00 1.97
C ASP A 174 5.37 -35.93 0.78
N LYS A 175 6.65 -36.31 0.64
CA LYS A 175 7.12 -37.49 -0.09
C LYS A 175 8.36 -38.02 0.60
#